data_AF-A0A414DIS3-F1
#
_entry.id   AF-A0A414DIS3-F1
#
_cell.length_a   1.000
_cell.length_b   1.000
_cell.length_c   1.000
_cell.angle_alpha   90.00
_cell.angle_beta   90.00
_cell.angle_gamma   90.00
#
_symmetry.space_group_name_H-M   'P 1'
#
loop_
_entity.id
_entity.type
_entity.pdbx_description
1 polymer ?
#
loop_
_entity_poly.entity_id
_entity_poly.type
_entity_poly.pdbx_seq_one_letter_code
_entity_poly.pdbx_strand_id
1 'polypeptide(L)'
;MRDEYNVRNIAASYKFDESYEMNIYKYLCCRKMKKKIKEKMDNDIKFITYHQWENYIQNKYKNLNKYELKEFGHFLNLKSRNLKPEYEYWRIVIPILFTIISEKVFDALINIGIIKISSILQFIVQLVIIIGVGTISARVIALIAKNIWDVSDKSNFYYDYKEIINNMIEAFDEENYHKKG
;
A
#
# COMPACT_ATOMS: atom_id res chain seq x y z
N MET A 1 -29.54 -9.79 21.45
CA MET A 1 -28.53 -10.70 20.90
C MET A 1 -27.64 -9.89 20.01
N ARG A 2 -26.33 -9.98 20.24
CA ARG A 2 -25.30 -9.17 19.61
C ARG A 2 -24.93 -9.88 18.31
N ASP A 3 -25.70 -9.61 17.26
CA ASP A 3 -25.29 -10.04 15.93
C ASP A 3 -23.92 -9.43 15.68
N GLU A 4 -22.96 -10.33 15.47
CA GLU A 4 -21.55 -10.02 15.37
C GLU A 4 -21.35 -8.87 14.38
N TYR A 5 -20.71 -7.82 14.85
CA TYR A 5 -20.25 -6.68 14.07
C TYR A 5 -19.15 -7.16 13.12
N ASN A 6 -19.52 -7.99 12.16
CA ASN A 6 -18.61 -8.66 11.25
C ASN A 6 -18.26 -7.66 10.16
N VAL A 7 -17.02 -7.18 10.17
CA VAL A 7 -16.45 -6.22 9.22
C VAL A 7 -16.72 -6.63 7.76
N ARG A 8 -16.86 -7.94 7.47
CA ARG A 8 -17.25 -8.43 6.14
C ARG A 8 -18.70 -8.09 5.75
N ASN A 9 -19.62 -8.12 6.71
CA ASN A 9 -21.03 -7.81 6.51
C ASN A 9 -21.23 -6.30 6.22
N ILE A 10 -20.41 -5.45 6.87
CA ILE A 10 -20.40 -4.01 6.65
C ILE A 10 -19.77 -3.63 5.30
N ALA A 11 -18.69 -4.31 4.88
CA ALA A 11 -18.13 -4.08 3.54
C ALA A 11 -19.13 -4.42 2.42
N ALA A 12 -19.89 -5.50 2.61
CA ALA A 12 -20.93 -5.92 1.67
C ALA A 12 -22.10 -4.91 1.59
N SER A 13 -22.52 -4.32 2.72
CA SER A 13 -23.59 -3.31 2.72
C SER A 13 -23.22 -2.06 1.91
N TYR A 14 -21.93 -1.70 1.86
CA TYR A 14 -21.44 -0.58 1.06
C TYR A 14 -20.88 -0.97 -0.31
N LYS A 15 -21.04 -2.24 -0.74
CA LYS A 15 -20.46 -2.77 -1.99
C LYS A 15 -18.97 -2.40 -2.14
N PHE A 16 -18.23 -2.47 -1.03
CA PHE A 16 -16.83 -2.08 -0.94
C PHE A 16 -15.95 -3.34 -1.01
N ASP A 17 -15.53 -3.70 -2.23
CA ASP A 17 -14.48 -4.69 -2.43
C ASP A 17 -13.12 -4.02 -2.30
N GLU A 18 -12.48 -4.22 -1.15
CA GLU A 18 -11.16 -3.68 -0.81
C GLU A 18 -10.10 -4.02 -1.86
N SER A 19 -10.10 -5.24 -2.42
CA SER A 19 -9.10 -5.64 -3.41
C SER A 19 -9.33 -4.96 -4.74
N TYR A 20 -10.59 -4.80 -5.14
CA TYR A 20 -10.97 -4.13 -6.37
C TYR A 20 -10.63 -2.64 -6.33
N GLU A 21 -11.07 -1.95 -5.27
CA GLU A 21 -10.83 -0.51 -5.08
C GLU A 21 -9.34 -0.20 -4.96
N MET A 22 -8.57 -1.05 -4.27
CA MET A 22 -7.11 -0.93 -4.20
C MET A 22 -6.44 -1.04 -5.57
N ASN A 23 -6.95 -1.88 -6.47
CA ASN A 23 -6.37 -2.01 -7.80
C ASN A 23 -6.63 -0.75 -8.64
N ILE A 24 -7.81 -0.15 -8.52
CA ILE A 24 -8.12 1.15 -9.14
C ILE A 24 -7.15 2.21 -8.62
N TYR A 25 -7.00 2.31 -7.30
CA TYR A 25 -6.09 3.29 -6.67
C TYR A 25 -4.62 3.07 -7.07
N LYS A 26 -4.15 1.82 -7.10
CA LYS A 26 -2.79 1.50 -7.58
C LYS A 26 -2.57 1.91 -9.03
N TYR A 27 -3.59 1.78 -9.88
CA TYR A 27 -3.51 2.25 -11.26
C TYR A 27 -3.38 3.78 -11.31
N LEU A 28 -4.25 4.49 -10.58
CA LEU A 28 -4.23 5.96 -10.46
C LEU A 28 -2.85 6.48 -10.02
N CYS A 29 -2.26 5.87 -8.99
CA CYS A 29 -0.96 6.27 -8.45
C CYS A 29 0.25 5.77 -9.27
N CYS A 30 0.04 5.24 -10.48
CA CYS A 30 1.08 4.65 -11.32
C CYS A 30 1.92 3.56 -10.61
N ARG A 31 1.33 2.85 -9.64
CA ARG A 31 2.03 1.83 -8.86
C ARG A 31 2.16 0.52 -9.63
N LYS A 32 3.15 -0.28 -9.24
CA LYS A 32 3.40 -1.59 -9.87
C LYS A 32 2.24 -2.54 -9.57
N MET A 33 1.63 -3.07 -10.62
CA MET A 33 0.54 -4.03 -10.54
C MET A 33 0.89 -5.32 -11.30
N LYS A 34 0.20 -6.43 -10.97
CA LYS A 34 0.30 -7.66 -11.77
C LYS A 34 -0.28 -7.36 -13.17
N LYS A 35 0.48 -7.67 -14.23
CA LYS A 35 0.08 -7.45 -15.64
C LYS A 35 -1.32 -7.99 -15.93
N LYS A 36 -1.61 -9.23 -15.51
CA LYS A 36 -2.93 -9.87 -15.65
C LYS A 36 -4.08 -9.09 -14.99
N ILE A 37 -3.83 -8.38 -13.89
CA ILE A 37 -4.86 -7.56 -13.23
C ILE A 37 -5.07 -6.29 -14.06
N LYS A 38 -3.98 -5.61 -14.43
CA LYS A 38 -4.04 -4.37 -15.23
C LYS A 38 -4.75 -4.57 -16.58
N GLU A 39 -4.52 -5.71 -17.23
CA GLU A 39 -5.15 -6.06 -18.52
C GLU A 39 -6.64 -6.39 -18.39
N LYS A 40 -7.06 -6.92 -17.24
CA LYS A 40 -8.47 -7.25 -16.96
C LYS A 40 -9.29 -6.08 -16.44
N MET A 41 -8.65 -4.97 -16.06
CA MET A 41 -9.36 -3.77 -15.66
C MET A 41 -10.05 -3.15 -16.88
N ASP A 42 -11.33 -2.84 -16.71
CA ASP A 42 -12.10 -2.06 -17.65
C ASP A 42 -11.47 -0.65 -17.81
N ASN A 43 -11.64 -0.04 -18.98
CA ASN A 43 -11.07 1.26 -19.30
C ASN A 43 -11.80 2.41 -18.60
N ASP A 44 -13.06 2.23 -18.23
CA ASP A 44 -13.88 3.20 -17.50
C ASP A 44 -13.37 3.48 -16.07
N ILE A 45 -12.72 2.49 -15.44
CA ILE A 45 -12.12 2.58 -14.10
C ILE A 45 -10.61 2.89 -14.11
N LYS A 46 -10.02 3.14 -15.29
CA LYS A 46 -8.60 3.51 -15.44
C LYS A 46 -8.41 5.01 -15.32
N PHE A 47 -8.66 5.53 -14.13
CA PHE A 47 -8.53 6.95 -13.84
C PHE A 47 -7.08 7.43 -13.98
N ILE A 48 -6.91 8.60 -14.58
CA ILE A 48 -5.61 9.26 -14.79
C ILE A 48 -5.46 10.45 -13.83
N THR A 49 -6.57 11.00 -13.34
CA THR A 49 -6.58 12.11 -12.38
C THR A 49 -7.32 11.75 -11.10
N TYR A 50 -6.92 12.37 -10.00
CA TYR A 50 -7.60 12.23 -8.71
C TYR A 50 -9.08 12.61 -8.82
N HIS A 51 -9.39 13.69 -9.54
CA HIS A 51 -10.76 14.17 -9.72
C HIS A 51 -11.67 13.14 -10.43
N GLN A 52 -11.17 12.40 -11.41
CA GLN A 52 -11.94 11.31 -12.04
C GLN A 52 -12.29 10.21 -11.04
N TRP A 53 -11.32 9.82 -10.21
CA TRP A 53 -11.50 8.80 -9.19
C TRP A 53 -12.42 9.26 -8.05
N GLU A 54 -12.28 10.51 -7.62
CA GLU A 54 -13.17 11.18 -6.68
C GLU A 54 -14.62 11.18 -7.17
N ASN A 55 -14.86 11.62 -8.41
CA ASN A 55 -16.19 11.61 -9.02
C ASN A 55 -16.77 10.20 -9.08
N TYR A 56 -15.96 9.18 -9.36
CA TYR A 56 -16.39 7.79 -9.34
C TYR A 56 -16.87 7.37 -7.93
N ILE A 57 -16.10 7.68 -6.88
CA ILE A 57 -16.46 7.37 -5.50
C ILE A 57 -17.73 8.12 -5.09
N GLN A 58 -17.81 9.42 -5.38
CA GLN A 58 -18.99 10.23 -5.09
C GLN A 58 -20.24 9.65 -5.77
N ASN A 59 -20.14 9.30 -7.06
CA ASN A 59 -21.24 8.68 -7.79
C ASN A 59 -21.65 7.31 -7.23
N LYS A 60 -20.68 6.52 -6.78
CA LYS A 60 -20.92 5.20 -6.15
C LYS A 60 -21.76 5.31 -4.88
N TYR A 61 -21.55 6.37 -4.09
CA TYR A 61 -22.19 6.56 -2.79
C TYR A 61 -23.23 7.67 -2.72
N LYS A 62 -23.59 8.30 -3.85
CA LYS A 62 -24.52 9.43 -3.92
C LYS A 62 -25.90 9.19 -3.30
N ASN A 63 -26.34 7.94 -3.24
CA ASN A 63 -27.66 7.56 -2.71
C ASN A 63 -27.63 7.27 -1.21
N LEU A 64 -26.45 7.25 -0.58
CA LEU A 64 -26.34 7.06 0.85
C LEU A 64 -26.75 8.34 1.59
N ASN A 65 -27.47 8.18 2.69
CA ASN A 65 -27.75 9.30 3.57
C ASN A 65 -26.55 9.63 4.46
N LYS A 66 -26.61 10.78 5.14
CA LYS A 66 -25.52 11.27 6.00
C LYS A 66 -25.10 10.26 7.09
N TYR A 67 -26.05 9.54 7.68
CA TYR A 67 -25.73 8.55 8.72
C TYR A 67 -24.96 7.37 8.14
N GLU A 68 -25.41 6.84 6.99
CA GLU A 68 -24.72 5.77 6.28
C GLU A 68 -23.31 6.17 5.84
N LEU A 69 -23.12 7.39 5.34
CA LEU A 69 -21.78 7.91 5.00
C LEU A 69 -20.86 8.01 6.23
N LYS A 70 -21.39 8.44 7.38
CA LYS A 70 -20.63 8.48 8.64
C LYS A 70 -20.21 7.08 9.10
N GLU A 71 -21.13 6.12 9.08
CA GLU A 71 -20.84 4.73 9.42
C GLU A 71 -19.79 4.14 8.47
N PHE A 72 -19.89 4.42 7.17
CA PHE A 72 -18.88 4.00 6.20
C PHE A 72 -17.52 4.67 6.44
N GLY A 73 -17.49 5.97 6.73
CA GLY A 73 -16.28 6.69 7.12
C GLY A 73 -15.63 6.10 8.38
N HIS A 74 -16.42 5.66 9.36
CA HIS A 74 -15.94 4.94 10.54
C HIS A 74 -15.34 3.58 10.18
N PHE A 75 -15.98 2.83 9.28
CA PHE A 75 -15.44 1.57 8.75
C PHE A 75 -14.09 1.77 8.06
N LEU A 76 -13.95 2.77 7.18
CA LEU A 76 -12.68 3.09 6.51
C LEU A 76 -11.60 3.48 7.53
N ASN A 77 -11.98 4.24 8.56
CA ASN A 77 -11.09 4.61 9.66
C ASN A 77 -10.63 3.40 10.47
N LEU A 78 -11.51 2.43 10.73
CA LEU A 78 -11.17 1.18 11.42
C LEU A 78 -10.16 0.37 10.59
N LYS A 79 -10.39 0.28 9.27
CA LYS A 79 -9.46 -0.38 8.34
C LYS A 79 -8.09 0.30 8.35
N SER A 80 -8.05 1.63 8.26
CA SER A 80 -6.81 2.41 8.36
C SER A 80 -6.08 2.18 9.71
N ARG A 81 -6.81 2.22 10.83
CA ARG A 81 -6.24 1.98 12.17
C ARG A 81 -5.66 0.59 12.32
N ASN A 82 -6.26 -0.42 11.71
CA ASN A 82 -5.76 -1.79 11.75
C ASN A 82 -4.46 -1.98 10.95
N LEU A 83 -4.10 -1.04 10.07
CA LEU A 83 -2.79 -1.02 9.39
C LEU A 83 -1.69 -0.40 10.26
N LYS A 84 -2.05 0.45 11.23
CA LYS A 84 -1.08 1.15 12.06
C LYS A 84 -0.14 0.20 12.82
N PRO A 85 -0.62 -0.89 13.45
CA PRO A 85 0.26 -1.89 14.05
C PRO A 85 1.24 -2.52 13.05
N GLU A 86 0.79 -2.79 11.82
CA GLU A 86 1.63 -3.36 10.76
C GLU A 86 2.71 -2.37 10.31
N TYR A 87 2.35 -1.10 10.12
CA TYR A 87 3.31 -0.04 9.83
C TYR A 87 4.35 0.16 10.94
N GLU A 88 3.91 0.22 12.20
CA GLU A 88 4.83 0.38 13.34
C GLU A 88 5.73 -0.85 13.52
N TYR A 89 5.20 -2.05 13.30
CA TYR A 89 5.98 -3.29 13.25
C TYR A 89 7.07 -3.22 12.18
N TRP A 90 6.70 -2.94 10.92
CA TRP A 90 7.68 -2.84 9.83
C TRP A 90 8.68 -1.71 10.04
N ARG A 91 8.27 -0.58 10.63
CA ARG A 91 9.17 0.52 10.98
C ARG A 91 10.28 0.11 11.96
N ILE A 92 10.02 -0.85 12.85
CA ILE A 92 11.02 -1.38 13.81
C ILE A 92 11.82 -2.52 13.18
N VAL A 93 11.14 -3.44 12.51
CA VAL A 93 11.75 -4.67 11.97
C VAL A 93 12.70 -4.37 10.81
N ILE A 94 12.38 -3.40 9.97
CA ILE A 94 13.20 -3.07 8.78
C ILE A 94 14.61 -2.61 9.15
N PRO A 95 14.80 -1.63 10.06
CA PRO A 95 16.13 -1.26 10.53
C PRO A 95 16.92 -2.44 11.10
N ILE A 96 16.27 -3.30 11.91
CA ILE A 96 16.93 -4.47 12.50
C ILE A 96 17.40 -5.43 11.41
N LEU A 97 16.52 -5.79 10.47
CA LEU A 97 16.89 -6.65 9.35
C LEU A 97 18.00 -6.02 8.50
N PHE A 98 17.90 -4.73 8.21
CA PHE A 98 18.90 -4.01 7.43
C PHE A 98 20.28 -4.03 8.12
N THR A 99 20.34 -3.84 9.44
CA THR A 99 21.59 -3.94 10.21
C THR A 99 22.18 -5.34 10.12
N ILE A 100 21.40 -6.39 10.39
CA ILE A 100 21.88 -7.78 10.34
C ILE A 100 22.39 -8.13 8.94
N ILE A 101 21.66 -7.74 7.89
CA ILE A 101 22.06 -8.00 6.51
C ILE A 101 23.33 -7.23 6.17
N SER A 102 23.41 -5.95 6.55
CA SER A 102 24.57 -5.12 6.28
C SER A 102 25.81 -5.69 6.93
N GLU A 103 25.74 -6.08 8.21
CA GLU A 103 26.83 -6.72 8.94
C GLU A 103 27.33 -7.98 8.22
N LYS A 104 26.42 -8.89 7.85
CA LYS A 104 26.77 -10.12 7.11
C LYS A 104 27.40 -9.84 5.75
N VAL A 105 26.92 -8.83 5.03
CA VAL A 105 27.48 -8.43 3.73
C VAL A 105 28.86 -7.83 3.90
N PHE A 106 29.06 -6.94 4.88
CA PHE A 106 30.37 -6.37 5.17
C PHE A 106 31.38 -7.43 5.58
N ASP A 107 31.02 -8.35 6.48
CA ASP A 107 31.86 -9.49 6.88
C ASP A 107 32.25 -10.33 5.67
N ALA A 108 31.29 -10.67 4.81
CA ALA A 108 31.57 -11.45 3.61
C ALA A 108 32.54 -10.71 2.68
N LEU A 109 32.35 -9.41 2.46
CA LEU A 109 33.22 -8.60 1.60
C LEU A 109 34.63 -8.45 2.16
N ILE A 110 34.77 -8.23 3.48
CA ILE A 110 36.07 -8.15 4.16
C ILE A 110 36.81 -9.49 4.06
N ASN A 111 36.14 -10.59 4.40
CA ASN A 111 36.72 -11.93 4.32
C ASN A 111 37.19 -12.26 2.91
N ILE A 112 36.43 -11.86 1.89
CA ILE A 112 36.84 -11.98 0.50
C ILE A 112 38.07 -11.10 0.22
N GLY A 113 38.04 -9.83 0.60
CA GLY A 113 39.11 -8.87 0.34
C GLY A 113 40.47 -9.20 0.97
N ILE A 114 40.50 -9.93 2.08
CA ILE A 114 41.73 -10.34 2.77
C ILE A 114 42.42 -11.52 2.07
N ILE A 115 41.71 -12.30 1.24
CA ILE A 115 42.30 -13.44 0.53
C ILE A 115 43.40 -12.95 -0.42
N LYS A 116 44.62 -13.42 -0.19
CA LYS A 116 45.77 -13.06 -1.02
C LYS A 116 45.61 -13.66 -2.42
N ILE A 117 45.55 -12.79 -3.43
CA ILE A 117 45.44 -13.19 -4.83
C ILE A 117 46.84 -13.54 -5.35
N SER A 118 47.03 -14.81 -5.69
CA SER A 118 48.29 -15.33 -6.24
C SER A 118 48.21 -15.67 -7.73
N SER A 119 47.00 -15.70 -8.30
CA SER A 119 46.79 -16.02 -9.72
C SER A 119 45.57 -15.30 -10.31
N ILE A 120 45.57 -15.17 -11.63
CA ILE A 120 44.44 -14.60 -12.41
C ILE A 120 43.15 -15.41 -12.18
N LEU A 121 43.26 -16.74 -12.04
CA LEU A 121 42.09 -17.59 -11.79
C LEU A 121 41.45 -17.28 -10.42
N GLN A 122 42.26 -17.07 -9.37
CA GLN A 122 41.74 -16.65 -8.06
C GLN A 122 41.06 -15.28 -8.11
N PHE A 123 41.62 -14.33 -8.87
CA PHE A 123 41.00 -13.02 -9.09
C PHE A 123 39.62 -13.13 -9.75
N ILE A 124 39.49 -13.98 -10.78
CA ILE A 124 38.22 -14.21 -11.48
C ILE A 124 37.19 -14.84 -10.53
N VAL A 125 37.58 -15.86 -9.76
CA VAL A 125 36.70 -16.50 -8.77
C VAL A 125 36.22 -15.50 -7.73
N GLN A 126 37.12 -14.65 -7.24
CA GLN A 126 36.79 -13.61 -6.26
C GLN A 126 35.79 -12.58 -6.79
N LEU A 127 35.95 -12.13 -8.04
CA LEU A 127 34.98 -11.26 -8.70
C LEU A 127 33.59 -11.89 -8.82
N VAL A 128 33.52 -13.18 -9.19
CA VAL A 128 32.24 -13.90 -9.30
C VAL A 128 31.53 -13.96 -7.94
N ILE A 129 32.26 -14.21 -6.85
CA ILE A 129 31.68 -14.23 -5.50
C ILE A 129 31.17 -12.84 -5.12
N ILE A 130 31.93 -11.77 -5.37
CA ILE A 130 31.50 -10.39 -5.08
C ILE A 130 30.22 -10.04 -5.84
N ILE A 131 30.13 -10.38 -7.13
CA ILE A 131 28.92 -10.18 -7.93
C ILE A 131 27.76 -11.01 -7.37
N GLY A 132 28.02 -12.25 -6.94
CA GLY A 132 27.04 -13.12 -6.28
C GLY A 132 26.48 -12.51 -4.99
N VAL A 133 27.36 -12.05 -4.10
CA VAL A 133 26.98 -11.35 -2.85
C VAL A 133 26.17 -10.10 -3.18
N GLY A 134 26.65 -9.26 -4.11
CA GLY A 134 25.97 -8.03 -4.51
C GLY A 134 24.56 -8.28 -5.07
N THR A 135 24.39 -9.29 -5.92
CA THR A 135 23.08 -9.64 -6.48
C THR A 135 22.10 -10.18 -5.44
N ILE A 136 22.56 -11.00 -4.49
CA ILE A 136 21.74 -11.47 -3.37
C ILE A 136 21.31 -10.29 -2.50
N SER A 137 22.25 -9.42 -2.10
CA SER A 137 21.97 -8.23 -1.30
C SER A 137 20.96 -7.32 -1.96
N ALA A 138 21.11 -7.03 -3.26
CA ALA A 138 20.18 -6.20 -4.02
C ALA A 138 18.77 -6.80 -4.03
N ARG A 139 18.62 -8.13 -4.15
CA ARG A 139 17.30 -8.79 -4.08
C ARG A 139 16.65 -8.63 -2.71
N VAL A 140 17.42 -8.78 -1.63
CA VAL A 140 16.89 -8.64 -0.27
C VAL A 140 16.45 -7.19 -0.01
N ILE A 141 17.26 -6.21 -0.42
CA ILE A 141 16.90 -4.78 -0.33
C ILE A 141 15.62 -4.50 -1.12
N ALA A 142 15.49 -5.05 -2.33
CA ALA A 142 14.29 -4.88 -3.14
C ALA A 142 13.03 -5.47 -2.48
N LEU A 143 13.15 -6.59 -1.76
CA LEU A 143 12.04 -7.19 -1.00
C LEU A 143 11.61 -6.29 0.16
N ILE A 144 12.57 -5.77 0.93
CA ILE A 144 12.31 -4.85 2.04
C ILE A 144 11.64 -3.58 1.51
N ALA A 145 12.22 -2.96 0.49
CA ALA A 145 11.68 -1.74 -0.11
C ALA A 145 10.25 -1.96 -0.60
N LYS A 146 9.99 -3.04 -1.35
CA LYS A 146 8.64 -3.37 -1.82
C LYS A 146 7.63 -3.42 -0.68
N ASN A 147 8.00 -3.99 0.46
CA ASN A 147 7.10 -4.12 1.59
C ASN A 147 6.76 -2.77 2.23
N ILE A 148 7.73 -1.85 2.33
CA ILE A 148 7.49 -0.46 2.76
C ILE A 148 6.47 0.22 1.84
N TRP A 149 6.69 0.11 0.52
CA TRP A 149 5.81 0.68 -0.47
C TRP A 149 4.40 0.10 -0.39
N ASP A 150 4.26 -1.23 -0.26
CA ASP A 150 2.96 -1.90 -0.17
C ASP A 150 2.16 -1.45 1.07
N VAL A 151 2.81 -1.30 2.24
CA VAL A 151 2.16 -0.79 3.47
C VAL A 151 1.78 0.70 3.31
N SER A 152 2.69 1.51 2.77
CA SER A 152 2.44 2.93 2.53
C SER A 152 1.29 3.15 1.56
N ASP A 153 1.26 2.42 0.45
CA ASP A 153 0.21 2.51 -0.57
C ASP A 153 -1.15 2.15 0.04
N LYS A 154 -1.19 1.13 0.90
CA LYS A 154 -2.42 0.73 1.57
C LYS A 154 -2.90 1.78 2.57
N SER A 155 -1.99 2.42 3.30
CA SER A 155 -2.33 3.52 4.21
C SER A 155 -2.90 4.72 3.46
N ASN A 156 -2.23 5.15 2.38
CA ASN A 156 -2.64 6.31 1.59
C ASN A 156 -3.99 6.07 0.92
N PHE A 157 -4.23 4.86 0.39
CA PHE A 157 -5.53 4.47 -0.15
C PHE A 157 -6.69 4.76 0.82
N TYR A 158 -6.59 4.32 2.08
CA TYR A 158 -7.66 4.55 3.05
C TYR A 158 -7.77 6.01 3.48
N TYR A 159 -6.66 6.74 3.51
CA TYR A 159 -6.66 8.15 3.84
C TYR A 159 -7.43 8.95 2.78
N ASP A 160 -7.02 8.84 1.51
CA ASP A 160 -7.61 9.56 0.39
C ASP A 160 -9.09 9.17 0.19
N TYR A 161 -9.41 7.87 0.29
CA TYR A 161 -10.79 7.40 0.16
C TYR A 161 -11.69 7.98 1.26
N LYS A 162 -11.18 8.02 2.50
CA LYS A 162 -11.92 8.58 3.64
C LYS A 162 -12.10 10.09 3.49
N GLU A 163 -11.10 10.80 2.96
CA GLU A 163 -11.21 12.23 2.67
C GLU A 163 -12.38 12.51 1.73
N ILE A 164 -12.52 11.74 0.65
CA ILE A 164 -13.67 11.88 -0.27
C ILE A 164 -15.00 11.65 0.46
N ILE A 165 -15.09 10.64 1.31
CA ILE A 165 -16.32 10.39 2.10
C ILE A 165 -16.60 11.53 3.09
N ASN A 166 -15.58 12.12 3.71
CA ASN A 166 -15.76 13.28 4.59
C ASN A 166 -16.28 14.49 3.80
N ASN A 167 -15.71 14.77 2.62
CA ASN A 167 -16.16 15.86 1.75
C ASN A 167 -17.63 15.68 1.36
N MET A 168 -18.07 14.44 1.08
CA MET A 168 -19.49 14.15 0.84
C MET A 168 -20.36 14.48 2.06
N ILE A 169 -19.92 14.14 3.28
CA ILE A 169 -20.66 14.44 4.52
C ILE A 169 -20.76 15.95 4.76
N GLU A 170 -19.70 16.70 4.47
CA GLU A 170 -19.66 18.16 4.59
C GLU A 170 -20.63 18.83 3.59
N ALA A 171 -20.65 18.37 2.34
CA ALA A 171 -21.60 18.85 1.34
C ALA A 171 -23.08 18.65 1.77
N PHE A 172 -23.39 17.54 2.44
CA PHE A 172 -24.73 17.34 3.04
C PHE A 172 -25.06 18.38 4.11
N ASP A 173 -24.07 18.86 4.87
CA ASP A 173 -24.28 19.86 5.91
C ASP A 173 -24.53 21.25 5.32
N GLU A 174 -23.79 21.60 4.27
CA GLU A 174 -23.98 22.87 3.54
C GLU A 174 -25.35 22.93 2.84
N GLU A 175 -25.76 21.87 2.14
CA GLU A 175 -27.08 21.81 1.49
C GLU A 175 -28.24 21.93 2.49
N ASN A 176 -28.11 21.31 3.66
CA ASN A 176 -29.14 21.38 4.70
C ASN A 176 -29.17 22.73 5.43
N TYR A 177 -28.03 23.42 5.53
CA TYR A 177 -27.96 24.78 6.07
C TYR A 177 -28.67 25.77 5.14
N HIS A 178 -28.40 25.70 3.84
CA HIS A 178 -29.04 26.57 2.84
C HIS A 178 -30.53 26.31 2.62
N LYS A 179 -31.05 25.12 2.98
CA LYS A 179 -32.51 24.82 2.95
C LYS A 179 -33.27 25.36 4.17
N LYS A 180 -32.57 25.82 5.22
CA LYS A 180 -33.17 26.29 6.48
C LYS A 180 -33.11 27.82 6.68
N GLY A 181 -32.38 28.55 5.83
CA GLY A 181 -32.34 30.02 5.81
C GLY A 181 -33.25 30.59 4.75
#